data_AF-A0A8C3RX83-F1
#
_entry.id   AF-A0A8C3RX83-F1
#
_cell.length_a   1.000
_cell.length_b   1.000
_cell.length_c   1.000
_cell.angle_alpha   90.00
_cell.angle_beta   90.00
_cell.angle_gamma   90.00
#
_symmetry.space_group_name_H-M   'P 1'
#
loop_
_entity.id
_entity.type
_entity.pdbx_description
1 polymer ?
#
loop_
_entity_poly.entity_id
_entity_poly.type
_entity_poly.pdbx_seq_one_letter_code
_entity_poly.pdbx_strand_id
1 'polypeptide(L)' 'MADSIQAKLDNYKTASFDSRFPNQNQTRNCWQNYLDFHRCEKAMAAKGADTTCCQWYRRVYTSHLLGLG' A
#
# COMPACT_ATOMS: atom_id res chain seq x y z
N MET A 1 -15.18 -1.06 11.61
CA MET A 1 -13.96 -1.60 10.95
C MET A 1 -13.36 -0.61 9.94
N ALA A 2 -14.16 0.09 9.13
CA ALA A 2 -13.69 1.17 8.24
C ALA A 2 -12.97 2.32 8.99
N ASP A 3 -13.48 2.71 10.17
CA ASP A 3 -12.89 3.81 10.97
C ASP A 3 -11.44 3.52 11.40
N SER A 4 -11.11 2.25 11.64
CA SER A 4 -9.76 1.83 12.02
C SER A 4 -8.76 1.86 10.85
N ILE A 5 -9.24 1.72 9.62
CA ILE A 5 -8.40 1.80 8.41
C ILE A 5 -8.11 3.27 8.11
N GLN A 6 -9.13 4.13 8.21
CA GLN A 6 -8.97 5.57 8.01
C GLN A 6 -8.00 6.17 9.03
N ALA A 7 -8.15 5.86 10.32
CA ALA A 7 -7.22 6.32 11.35
C ALA A 7 -5.77 5.87 11.13
N LYS A 8 -5.56 4.66 10.57
CA LYS A 8 -4.23 4.17 10.21
C LYS A 8 -3.65 4.89 8.99
N LEU A 9 -4.49 5.26 8.03
CA LEU A 9 -4.09 6.07 6.90
C LEU A 9 -3.73 7.49 7.35
N ASP A 10 -4.52 8.11 8.22
CA ASP A 10 -4.26 9.48 8.68
C ASP A 10 -2.95 9.57 9.48
N ASN A 11 -2.61 8.53 10.26
CA ASN A 11 -1.36 8.45 11.02
C ASN A 11 -0.18 7.82 10.24
N TYR A 12 -0.35 7.51 8.95
CA TYR A 12 0.72 6.91 8.15
C TYR A 12 1.84 7.92 7.86
N LYS A 13 3.06 7.61 8.30
CA LYS A 13 4.26 8.44 8.06
C LYS A 13 5.14 7.91 6.93
N THR A 14 5.45 6.63 6.97
CA THR A 14 6.33 5.95 6.00
C THR A 14 6.01 4.46 5.96
N ALA A 15 6.50 3.74 4.95
CA ALA A 15 6.35 2.30 4.86
C ALA A 15 7.06 1.64 6.05
N SER A 16 6.36 0.75 6.75
CA SER A 16 6.93 -0.08 7.80
C SER A 16 7.85 -1.16 7.21
N PHE A 17 8.73 -1.71 8.04
CA PHE A 17 9.52 -2.88 7.66
C PHE A 17 8.62 -4.07 7.31
N ASP A 18 8.88 -4.68 6.15
CA ASP A 18 8.21 -5.91 5.69
C ASP A 18 9.20 -7.07 5.72
N SER A 19 8.96 -8.03 6.61
CA SER A 19 9.83 -9.20 6.79
C SER A 19 9.93 -10.09 5.56
N ARG A 20 9.01 -9.98 4.59
CA ARG A 20 9.09 -10.68 3.30
C ARG A 20 10.18 -10.11 2.39
N PHE A 21 10.55 -8.85 2.61
CA PHE A 21 11.54 -8.12 1.84
C PHE A 21 12.62 -7.55 2.77
N PRO A 22 13.42 -8.41 3.45
CA PRO A 22 14.36 -7.95 4.47
C PRO A 22 15.64 -7.30 3.90
N ASN A 23 15.90 -7.48 2.61
CA ASN A 23 17.12 -7.00 1.95
C ASN A 23 17.05 -5.51 1.62
N GLN A 24 18.20 -4.85 1.47
CA GLN A 24 18.27 -3.44 1.07
C GLN A 24 17.60 -3.16 -0.28
N ASN A 25 17.63 -4.13 -1.21
CA ASN A 25 16.94 -4.02 -2.49
C ASN A 25 15.41 -4.18 -2.30
N GLN A 26 14.69 -3.07 -2.32
CA GLN A 26 13.24 -2.99 -2.14
C GLN A 26 12.43 -3.02 -3.45
N THR A 27 13.06 -3.28 -4.61
CA THR A 27 12.37 -3.27 -5.92
C THR A 27 11.19 -4.25 -5.95
N ARG A 28 11.35 -5.46 -5.38
CA ARG A 28 10.26 -6.45 -5.30
C ARG A 28 9.14 -6.02 -4.36
N ASN A 29 9.47 -5.35 -3.26
CA ASN A 29 8.48 -4.81 -2.34
C ASN A 29 7.62 -3.74 -3.02
N CYS A 30 8.27 -2.80 -3.72
CA CYS A 30 7.60 -1.78 -4.51
C CYS A 30 6.69 -2.37 -5.58
N TRP A 31 7.21 -3.31 -6.38
CA TRP A 31 6.45 -3.96 -7.44
C TRP A 31 5.23 -4.73 -6.92
N GLN A 32 5.39 -5.46 -5.82
CA GLN A 32 4.30 -6.22 -5.23
C GLN A 32 3.17 -5.31 -4.75
N ASN A 33 3.50 -4.22 -4.04
CA ASN A 33 2.51 -3.26 -3.56
C ASN A 33 1.82 -2.49 -4.70
N TYR A 34 2.53 -2.20 -5.79
CA TYR A 34 1.92 -1.62 -7.00
C TYR A 34 0.85 -2.55 -7.60
N LEU A 35 1.17 -3.83 -7.75
CA LEU A 35 0.20 -4.82 -8.23
C LEU A 35 -0.98 -4.99 -7.27
N ASP A 36 -0.71 -5.05 -5.97
CA ASP A 36 -1.74 -5.25 -4.95
C ASP A 36 -2.70 -4.06 -4.87
N PHE A 37 -2.21 -2.83 -5.07
CA PHE A 37 -3.06 -1.65 -5.18
C PHE A 37 -4.09 -1.79 -6.31
N HIS A 38 -3.63 -2.07 -7.54
CA HIS A 38 -4.53 -2.17 -8.69
C HIS A 38 -5.44 -3.40 -8.63
N ARG A 39 -4.97 -4.51 -8.06
CA ARG A 39 -5.81 -5.69 -7.80
C ARG A 39 -6.91 -5.37 -6.79
N CYS A 40 -6.56 -4.68 -5.71
CA CYS A 40 -7.49 -4.25 -4.68
C CYS A 40 -8.53 -3.29 -5.27
N GLU A 41 -8.12 -2.24 -5.99
CA GLU A 41 -9.05 -1.31 -6.64
C GLU A 41 -10.02 -2.04 -7.57
N LYS A 42 -9.52 -2.92 -8.44
CA LYS A 42 -10.35 -3.69 -9.35
C LYS A 42 -11.36 -4.57 -8.60
N ALA A 43 -10.92 -5.23 -7.53
CA ALA A 43 -11.78 -6.10 -6.73
C ALA A 43 -12.84 -5.30 -5.95
N MET A 44 -12.50 -4.13 -5.42
CA MET A 44 -13.43 -3.27 -4.68
C MET A 44 -14.41 -2.59 -5.62
N ALA A 45 -13.96 -2.09 -6.77
CA ALA A 45 -14.80 -1.53 -7.82
C ALA A 45 -15.83 -2.55 -8.34
N ALA A 46 -15.41 -3.81 -8.57
CA ALA A 46 -16.32 -4.88 -8.99
C ALA A 46 -17.39 -5.22 -7.93
N LYS A 47 -17.10 -4.96 -6.65
CA LYS A 47 -18.03 -5.16 -5.53
C LYS A 47 -18.86 -3.91 -5.21
N GLY A 48 -18.61 -2.78 -5.89
CA GLY A 48 -19.22 -1.49 -5.55
C GLY A 48 -18.86 -0.99 -4.14
N ALA A 49 -17.72 -1.43 -3.60
CA ALA A 49 -17.29 -1.14 -2.24
C ALA A 49 -16.22 -0.04 -2.21
N ASP A 50 -16.02 0.55 -1.02
CA ASP A 50 -15.09 1.66 -0.82
C ASP A 50 -13.63 1.25 -1.08
N THR A 51 -12.93 2.03 -1.91
CA THR A 51 -11.53 1.80 -2.28
C THR A 51 -10.54 2.40 -1.28
N THR A 52 -11.00 3.09 -0.22
CA THR A 52 -10.14 3.63 0.85
C THR A 52 -9.22 2.57 1.45
N CYS A 53 -9.66 1.32 1.57
CA CYS A 53 -8.82 0.23 2.08
C CYS A 53 -7.60 -0.06 1.19
N CYS A 54 -7.68 0.22 -0.11
CA CYS A 54 -6.58 0.03 -1.06
C CYS A 54 -5.54 1.15 -0.97
N GLN A 55 -5.89 2.32 -0.42
CA GLN A 55 -4.99 3.48 -0.35
C GLN A 55 -3.72 3.21 0.46
N TRP A 56 -3.73 2.22 1.36
CA TRP A 56 -2.54 1.81 2.10
C TRP A 56 -1.43 1.31 1.14
N TYR A 57 -1.77 0.42 0.21
CA TYR A 57 -0.82 -0.10 -0.79
C TYR A 57 -0.23 1.03 -1.63
N ARG A 58 -1.06 2.02 -1.98
CA ARG A 58 -0.63 3.21 -2.72
C ARG A 58 0.44 4.00 -1.99
N ARG A 59 0.25 4.24 -0.70
CA ARG A 59 1.23 4.96 0.12
C ARG A 59 2.54 4.18 0.26
N VAL A 60 2.47 2.85 0.39
CA VAL A 60 3.66 2.00 0.51
C VAL A 60 4.50 2.03 -0.77
N TYR A 61 3.95 1.68 -1.94
CA TYR A 61 4.77 1.65 -3.16
C TYR A 61 5.26 3.06 -3.56
N THR A 62 4.48 4.10 -3.29
CA THR A 62 4.87 5.50 -3.58
C THR A 62 6.04 5.93 -2.69
N SER A 63 6.06 5.52 -1.42
CA SER A 63 7.17 5.83 -0.52
C SER A 63 8.48 5.16 -0.95
N HIS A 64 8.42 3.94 -1.48
CA HIS A 64 9.60 3.25 -2.01
C HIS A 64 10.11 3.84 -3.33
N LEU A 65 9.22 4.36 -4.20
CA LEU A 65 9.62 5.04 -5.43
C LEU A 65 10.31 6.38 -5.16
N LEU A 66 9.83 7.15 -4.18
CA LEU A 66 10.39 8.46 -3.83
C LEU A 66 11.63 8.38 -2.93
N GLY A 67 11.85 7.25 -2.24
CA GLY A 67 13.03 7.00 -1.41
C GLY A 67 14.26 6.51 -2.19
N LEU A 68 14.18 6.44 -3.53
CA LEU A 68 15.30 6.12 -4.44
C LEU A 68 15.98 7.39 -4.99
N GLY A 69 15.74 8.55 -4.38
CA GLY A 69 16.42 9.82 -4.66
C GLY A 69 17.57 10.08 -3.70
#